data_AF-A0A1Y6BEI7-F1
#
_entry.id   AF-A0A1Y6BEI7-F1
#
_cell.length_a   1.000
_cell.length_b   1.000
_cell.length_c   1.000
_cell.angle_alpha   90.00
_cell.angle_beta   90.00
_cell.angle_gamma   90.00
#
_symmetry.space_group_name_H-M   'P 1'
#
loop_
_entity.id
_entity.type
_entity.pdbx_description
1 polymer ?
#
loop_
_entity_poly.entity_id
_entity_poly.type
_entity_poly.pdbx_seq_one_letter_code
_entity_poly.pdbx_strand_id
1 'polypeptide(L)'
;MRSEPPVFCGWIPAVSGRLSFSVFGQSEHPTKSISAHAADRTRRYLVVYQRRITADAVVPLKSLLLPALHLDGDFIFLFLASTDDGRLKQEFLRGRAFIFRRRSGWTMIKREIRKYRDYLNEFRFSRDEKVTDFAKEKHEYFMNECTRFCVFCVDVSIRRTGTTEIFPVIEHDGYHDAPNLPCDSKEREHILYILSAQIFYFLKDIGHRHQNHDPTTDTVVDLYTKGDNIEWRMSSLYNIYRKVI
;
A
#
# COMPACT_ATOMS: atom_id res chain seq x y z
N MET A 1 -27.10 -2.69 -11.79
CA MET A 1 -26.26 -1.66 -11.12
C MET A 1 -25.08 -2.36 -10.49
N ARG A 2 -23.84 -1.91 -10.76
CA ARG A 2 -22.67 -2.43 -10.04
C ARG A 2 -22.66 -1.77 -8.66
N SER A 3 -22.62 -2.58 -7.60
CA SER A 3 -22.42 -2.07 -6.24
C SER A 3 -21.06 -1.38 -6.13
N GLU A 4 -20.98 -0.30 -5.38
CA GLU A 4 -19.68 0.33 -5.07
C GLU A 4 -18.75 -0.69 -4.38
N PRO A 5 -17.43 -0.63 -4.63
CA PRO A 5 -16.47 -1.46 -3.91
C PRO A 5 -16.57 -1.22 -2.39
N PRO A 6 -16.37 -2.25 -1.55
CA PRO A 6 -16.21 -2.05 -0.12
C PRO A 6 -14.99 -1.17 0.15
N VAL A 7 -15.09 -0.30 1.15
CA VAL A 7 -13.93 0.40 1.72
C VAL A 7 -13.39 -0.47 2.84
N PHE A 8 -12.07 -0.55 2.96
CA PHE A 8 -11.42 -1.27 4.05
C PHE A 8 -10.69 -0.32 4.98
N CYS A 9 -10.59 -0.67 6.26
CA CYS A 9 -9.90 0.10 7.28
C CYS A 9 -8.98 -0.77 8.14
N GLY A 10 -7.88 -0.20 8.60
CA GLY A 10 -6.94 -0.84 9.51
C GLY A 10 -6.12 0.19 10.28
N TRP A 11 -5.22 -0.30 11.12
CA TRP A 11 -4.35 0.54 11.93
C TRP A 11 -2.88 0.11 11.83
N ILE A 12 -2.02 1.02 11.40
CA ILE A 12 -0.58 0.83 11.40
C ILE A 12 -0.05 1.35 12.75
N PRO A 13 0.49 0.48 13.62
CA PRO A 13 0.93 0.89 14.95
C PRO A 13 2.10 1.88 14.86
N ALA A 14 2.13 2.82 15.81
CA ALA A 14 3.21 3.78 15.97
C ALA A 14 3.59 3.90 17.45
N VAL A 15 4.84 3.59 17.79
CA VAL A 15 5.34 3.62 19.19
C VAL A 15 5.15 4.99 19.84
N SER A 16 5.34 6.07 19.08
CA SER A 16 5.17 7.45 19.56
C SER A 16 3.72 7.96 19.51
N GLY A 17 2.76 7.11 19.12
CA GLY A 17 1.37 7.51 18.83
C GLY A 17 1.18 8.27 17.52
N ARG A 18 2.28 8.62 16.82
CA ARG A 18 2.23 9.27 15.50
C ARG A 18 3.25 8.68 14.54
N LEU A 19 2.79 8.21 13.38
CA LEU A 19 3.64 7.80 12.28
C LEU A 19 4.51 8.96 11.80
N SER A 20 5.77 8.65 11.53
CA SER A 20 6.63 9.53 10.75
C SER A 20 6.63 9.08 9.30
N PHE A 21 6.04 9.86 8.40
CA PHE A 21 6.09 9.56 6.97
C PHE A 21 7.51 9.62 6.36
N SER A 22 8.51 10.06 7.13
CA SER A 22 9.92 9.99 6.72
C SER A 22 10.56 8.61 6.91
N VAL A 23 9.95 7.73 7.71
CA VAL A 23 10.48 6.37 7.92
C VAL A 23 9.87 5.35 6.95
N PHE A 24 8.89 5.77 6.15
CA PHE A 24 8.24 4.89 5.18
C PHE A 24 9.27 4.32 4.20
N GLY A 25 9.36 3.00 4.10
CA GLY A 25 10.33 2.34 3.22
C GLY A 25 11.76 2.24 3.80
N GLN A 26 11.90 2.33 5.12
CA GLN A 26 13.13 1.94 5.83
C GLN A 26 13.11 0.48 6.30
N SER A 27 12.09 -0.28 5.91
CA SER A 27 11.90 -1.66 6.37
C SER A 27 12.78 -2.65 5.61
N GLU A 28 13.32 -3.62 6.34
CA GLU A 28 14.11 -4.72 5.82
C GLU A 28 13.34 -6.05 5.74
N HIS A 29 12.12 -6.08 6.29
CA HIS A 29 11.26 -7.26 6.34
C HIS A 29 9.96 -7.07 5.55
N PRO A 30 9.44 -8.10 4.85
CA PRO A 30 10.06 -9.43 4.65
C PRO A 30 11.25 -9.42 3.68
N THR A 31 11.39 -8.36 2.88
CA THR A 31 12.62 -8.09 2.12
C THR A 31 12.95 -6.61 2.21
N LYS A 32 14.18 -6.23 1.86
CA LYS A 32 14.59 -4.82 1.85
C LYS A 32 13.69 -3.99 0.92
N SER A 33 13.00 -3.01 1.49
CA SER A 33 12.27 -2.02 0.74
C SER A 33 13.23 -1.05 0.04
N ILE A 34 12.82 -0.56 -1.12
CA ILE A 34 13.55 0.46 -1.88
C ILE A 34 12.64 1.67 -1.96
N SER A 35 13.15 2.82 -1.51
CA SER A 35 12.38 4.05 -1.44
C SER A 35 13.14 5.28 -1.92
N ALA A 36 12.38 6.34 -2.20
CA ALA A 36 12.86 7.71 -2.29
C ALA A 36 11.80 8.66 -1.75
N HIS A 37 12.25 9.78 -1.21
CA HIS A 37 11.41 10.83 -0.66
C HIS A 37 11.90 12.19 -1.14
N ALA A 38 10.98 13.01 -1.60
CA ALA A 38 11.20 14.44 -1.76
C ALA A 38 10.23 15.15 -0.81
N ALA A 39 10.70 16.08 0.01
CA ALA A 39 9.84 16.80 0.95
C ALA A 39 10.31 18.22 1.19
N ASP A 40 9.35 19.10 1.44
CA ASP A 40 9.56 20.44 1.98
C ASP A 40 8.70 20.64 3.25
N ARG A 41 8.52 21.90 3.67
CA ARG A 41 7.72 22.24 4.87
C ARG A 41 6.22 22.01 4.69
N THR A 42 5.75 21.92 3.47
CA THR A 42 4.32 21.83 3.12
C THR A 42 3.94 20.42 2.71
N ARG A 43 4.76 19.80 1.86
CA ARG A 43 4.41 18.56 1.19
C ARG A 43 5.56 17.56 1.18
N ARG A 44 5.20 16.31 0.93
CA ARG A 44 6.10 15.20 0.72
C ARG A 44 5.56 14.35 -0.41
N TYR A 45 6.46 13.87 -1.25
CA TYR A 45 6.23 12.82 -2.23
C TYR A 45 7.12 11.64 -1.87
N LEU A 46 6.61 10.43 -2.04
CA LEU A 46 7.39 9.22 -1.85
C LEU A 46 7.01 8.15 -2.85
N VAL A 47 8.02 7.34 -3.18
CA VAL A 47 7.90 6.07 -3.86
C VAL A 47 8.55 5.03 -2.99
N VAL A 48 7.84 3.93 -2.72
CA VAL A 48 8.37 2.80 -1.95
C VAL A 48 7.93 1.52 -2.65
N TYR A 49 8.84 0.58 -2.86
CA TYR A 49 8.46 -0.74 -3.31
C TYR A 49 9.25 -1.84 -2.61
N GLN A 50 8.62 -3.02 -2.49
CA GLN A 50 9.16 -4.16 -1.77
C GLN A 50 8.72 -5.46 -2.46
N ARG A 51 9.61 -6.45 -2.50
CA ARG A 51 9.27 -7.79 -2.96
C ARG A 51 8.61 -8.56 -1.81
N ARG A 52 7.53 -9.28 -2.09
CA ARG A 52 6.93 -10.20 -1.12
C ARG A 52 6.61 -11.53 -1.78
N ILE A 53 6.81 -12.60 -1.01
CA ILE A 53 6.34 -13.94 -1.35
C ILE A 53 5.07 -14.16 -0.53
N THR A 54 3.93 -14.34 -1.17
CA THR A 54 2.62 -14.48 -0.50
C THR A 54 2.19 -15.93 -0.33
N ALA A 55 3.10 -16.90 -0.53
CA ALA A 55 2.81 -18.33 -0.60
C ALA A 55 2.00 -18.89 0.59
N ASP A 56 2.14 -18.29 1.77
CA ASP A 56 1.54 -18.78 3.02
C ASP A 56 0.16 -18.14 3.33
N ALA A 57 -0.10 -16.91 2.86
CA ALA A 57 -1.39 -16.25 3.03
C ALA A 57 -2.43 -16.66 1.96
N VAL A 58 -1.98 -17.39 0.94
CA VAL A 58 -2.73 -17.68 -0.31
C VAL A 58 -3.31 -19.11 -0.29
N VAL A 59 -3.24 -19.85 0.83
CA VAL A 59 -3.82 -21.21 0.91
C VAL A 59 -5.33 -21.26 0.55
N PRO A 60 -6.19 -20.28 0.94
CA PRO A 60 -7.58 -20.25 0.46
C PRO A 60 -7.70 -19.85 -1.03
N LEU A 61 -6.78 -19.03 -1.54
CA LEU A 61 -6.70 -18.67 -2.95
C LEU A 61 -6.33 -19.87 -3.82
N LYS A 62 -5.49 -20.77 -3.30
CA LYS A 62 -5.03 -21.93 -4.05
C LYS A 62 -6.23 -22.79 -4.45
N SER A 63 -7.08 -23.22 -3.53
CA SER A 63 -8.21 -24.10 -3.89
C SER A 63 -9.25 -23.46 -4.82
N LEU A 64 -9.44 -22.14 -4.79
CA LEU A 64 -10.45 -21.46 -5.61
C LEU A 64 -9.93 -20.91 -6.96
N LEU A 65 -8.64 -20.56 -7.05
CA LEU A 65 -8.05 -19.88 -8.21
C LEU A 65 -6.97 -20.72 -8.94
N LEU A 66 -6.60 -21.91 -8.44
CA LEU A 66 -5.46 -22.70 -8.96
C LEU A 66 -5.55 -23.11 -10.44
N PRO A 67 -6.69 -23.52 -11.02
CA PRO A 67 -6.67 -23.98 -12.41
C PRO A 67 -6.32 -22.87 -13.41
N ALA A 68 -6.64 -21.60 -13.08
CA ALA A 68 -6.54 -20.50 -14.04
C ALA A 68 -5.31 -19.61 -13.87
N LEU A 69 -4.71 -19.51 -12.67
CA LEU A 69 -3.87 -18.35 -12.38
C LEU A 69 -2.35 -18.56 -12.26
N HIS A 70 -1.83 -19.80 -12.19
CA HIS A 70 -0.37 -20.10 -12.15
C HIS A 70 0.46 -19.09 -11.32
N LEU A 71 -0.08 -18.63 -10.18
CA LEU A 71 0.56 -17.57 -9.40
C LEU A 71 1.74 -18.19 -8.65
N ASP A 72 2.95 -17.78 -9.03
CA ASP A 72 4.21 -18.15 -8.38
C ASP A 72 4.39 -17.49 -7.00
N GLY A 73 3.40 -16.71 -6.55
CA GLY A 73 3.39 -16.04 -5.25
C GLY A 73 4.42 -14.93 -5.12
N ASP A 74 5.17 -14.60 -6.17
CA ASP A 74 6.29 -13.65 -6.15
C ASP A 74 5.88 -12.30 -6.74
N PHE A 75 5.55 -11.37 -5.84
CA PHE A 75 4.98 -10.08 -6.20
C PHE A 75 5.88 -8.93 -5.80
N ILE A 76 5.76 -7.82 -6.53
CA ILE A 76 6.29 -6.53 -6.15
C ILE A 76 5.12 -5.65 -5.71
N PHE A 77 5.21 -5.13 -4.50
CA PHE A 77 4.29 -4.15 -3.95
C PHE A 77 4.92 -2.77 -4.12
N LEU A 78 4.15 -1.80 -4.58
CA LEU A 78 4.57 -0.42 -4.80
C LEU A 78 3.58 0.52 -4.14
N PHE A 79 4.06 1.56 -3.50
CA PHE A 79 3.27 2.67 -2.97
C PHE A 79 3.81 3.99 -3.51
N LEU A 80 2.96 4.71 -4.24
CA LEU A 80 3.19 6.08 -4.67
C LEU A 80 2.27 6.96 -3.85
N ALA A 81 2.82 7.88 -3.06
CA ALA A 81 2.00 8.74 -2.21
C ALA A 81 2.57 10.15 -2.06
N SER A 82 1.68 11.05 -1.68
CA SER A 82 2.02 12.39 -1.26
C SER A 82 1.24 12.81 -0.02
N THR A 83 1.77 13.76 0.73
CA THR A 83 0.99 14.37 1.82
C THR A 83 -0.02 15.37 1.26
N ASP A 84 -1.15 15.48 1.93
CA ASP A 84 -2.19 16.47 1.60
C ASP A 84 -1.84 17.87 2.17
N ASP A 85 -2.22 18.92 1.43
CA ASP A 85 -2.04 20.34 1.77
C ASP A 85 -3.25 20.91 2.55
N GLY A 86 -4.11 20.06 3.08
CA GLY A 86 -5.27 20.45 3.87
C GLY A 86 -4.92 21.29 5.12
N ARG A 87 -5.95 21.75 5.84
CA ARG A 87 -5.81 22.61 7.04
C ARG A 87 -4.81 22.06 8.08
N LEU A 88 -4.71 20.74 8.17
CA LEU A 88 -3.69 20.05 8.97
C LEU A 88 -2.55 19.59 8.06
N LYS A 89 -1.53 20.43 7.92
CA LYS A 89 -0.37 20.17 7.06
C LYS A 89 0.21 18.79 7.35
N GLN A 90 0.33 17.95 6.33
CA GLN A 90 0.94 16.62 6.40
C GLN A 90 0.31 15.66 7.42
N GLU A 91 -0.97 15.82 7.76
CA GLU A 91 -1.68 14.88 8.66
C GLU A 91 -2.02 13.57 7.95
N PHE A 92 -2.20 13.64 6.62
CA PHE A 92 -2.54 12.50 5.77
C PHE A 92 -1.43 12.25 4.77
N LEU A 93 -1.12 10.97 4.54
CA LEU A 93 -0.38 10.46 3.41
C LEU A 93 -1.37 9.72 2.51
N ARG A 94 -1.59 10.26 1.30
CA ARG A 94 -2.56 9.74 0.33
C ARG A 94 -1.86 9.34 -0.95
N GLY A 95 -2.34 8.29 -1.58
CA GLY A 95 -1.74 7.81 -2.81
C GLY A 95 -2.36 6.51 -3.28
N ARG A 96 -1.63 5.80 -4.15
CA ARG A 96 -2.06 4.53 -4.70
C ARG A 96 -1.02 3.46 -4.41
N ALA A 97 -1.50 2.30 -3.96
CA ALA A 97 -0.71 1.10 -3.80
C ALA A 97 -1.04 0.11 -4.92
N PHE A 98 -0.03 -0.64 -5.34
CA PHE A 98 -0.09 -1.52 -6.51
C PHE A 98 0.55 -2.87 -6.19
N ILE A 99 0.02 -3.92 -6.81
CA ILE A 99 0.61 -5.26 -6.83
C ILE A 99 1.01 -5.57 -8.28
N PHE A 100 2.25 -6.00 -8.48
CA PHE A 100 2.76 -6.46 -9.77
C PHE A 100 3.25 -7.90 -9.67
N ARG A 101 2.97 -8.70 -10.72
CA ARG A 101 3.72 -9.94 -10.95
C ARG A 101 5.16 -9.59 -11.29
N ARG A 102 6.12 -10.25 -10.63
CA ARG A 102 7.54 -9.95 -10.81
C ARG A 102 8.03 -10.18 -12.25
N ARG A 103 7.53 -11.23 -12.91
CA ARG A 103 8.02 -11.70 -14.22
C ARG A 103 7.32 -11.08 -15.44
N SER A 104 6.25 -10.29 -15.24
CA SER A 104 5.53 -9.64 -16.35
C SER A 104 5.33 -8.14 -16.10
N GLY A 105 4.28 -7.74 -15.39
CA GLY A 105 3.94 -6.33 -15.17
C GLY A 105 5.10 -5.51 -14.59
N TRP A 106 5.85 -6.06 -13.62
CA TRP A 106 6.98 -5.35 -13.03
C TRP A 106 8.14 -5.15 -14.01
N THR A 107 8.46 -6.13 -14.87
CA THR A 107 9.56 -5.99 -15.83
C THR A 107 9.31 -4.86 -16.83
N MET A 108 8.05 -4.56 -17.12
CA MET A 108 7.67 -3.47 -18.03
C MET A 108 7.92 -2.09 -17.40
N ILE A 109 7.64 -1.92 -16.10
CA ILE A 109 7.65 -0.59 -15.45
C ILE A 109 8.87 -0.32 -14.56
N LYS A 110 9.62 -1.36 -14.17
CA LYS A 110 10.75 -1.25 -13.21
C LYS A 110 11.76 -0.16 -13.57
N ARG A 111 12.11 -0.05 -14.86
CA ARG A 111 13.10 0.95 -15.32
C ARG A 111 12.58 2.37 -15.08
N GLU A 112 11.32 2.62 -15.38
CA GLU A 112 10.72 3.94 -15.25
C GLU A 112 10.51 4.29 -13.77
N ILE A 113 10.11 3.33 -12.92
CA ILE A 113 10.07 3.53 -11.46
C ILE A 113 11.44 3.84 -10.87
N ARG A 114 12.50 3.20 -11.36
CA ARG A 114 13.87 3.54 -10.94
C ARG A 114 14.23 4.97 -11.30
N LYS A 115 13.92 5.41 -12.53
CA LYS A 115 14.13 6.82 -12.94
C LYS A 115 13.34 7.77 -12.05
N TYR A 116 12.08 7.45 -11.72
CA TYR A 116 11.28 8.29 -10.82
C TYR A 116 11.88 8.39 -9.42
N ARG A 117 12.34 7.27 -8.88
CA ARG A 117 13.03 7.23 -7.59
C ARG A 117 14.28 8.10 -7.62
N ASP A 118 15.11 7.95 -8.65
CA ASP A 118 16.35 8.70 -8.80
C ASP A 118 16.05 10.20 -8.94
N TYR A 119 15.03 10.56 -9.71
CA TYR A 119 14.49 11.91 -9.82
C TYR A 119 14.05 12.50 -8.47
N LEU A 120 13.29 11.76 -7.64
CA LEU A 120 12.92 12.26 -6.30
C LEU A 120 14.15 12.48 -5.40
N ASN A 121 15.19 11.67 -5.54
CA ASN A 121 16.44 11.82 -4.77
C ASN A 121 17.29 13.01 -5.24
N GLU A 122 17.07 13.53 -6.44
CA GLU A 122 17.74 14.73 -6.96
C GLU A 122 17.20 16.02 -6.32
N PHE A 123 15.99 15.99 -5.77
CA PHE A 123 15.41 17.16 -5.12
C PHE A 123 16.33 17.67 -4.00
N ARG A 124 16.63 18.96 -4.05
CA ARG A 124 17.35 19.68 -3.00
C ARG A 124 16.46 20.82 -2.56
N PHE A 125 16.09 20.83 -1.29
CA PHE A 125 15.26 21.90 -0.75
C PHE A 125 15.96 23.26 -0.94
N SER A 126 15.36 24.11 -1.77
CA SER A 126 15.74 25.51 -1.94
C SER A 126 14.60 26.40 -1.45
N ARG A 127 14.87 27.68 -1.20
CA ARG A 127 13.80 28.62 -0.78
C ARG A 127 12.81 28.91 -1.91
N ASP A 128 13.25 28.80 -3.16
CA ASP A 128 12.52 29.28 -4.33
C ASP A 128 11.75 28.15 -5.05
N GLU A 129 12.14 26.89 -4.86
CA GLU A 129 11.51 25.73 -5.50
C GLU A 129 10.70 24.91 -4.49
N LYS A 130 9.39 24.78 -4.72
CA LYS A 130 8.51 23.92 -3.92
C LYS A 130 8.56 22.49 -4.44
N VAL A 131 8.47 21.51 -3.53
CA VAL A 131 8.49 20.09 -3.92
C VAL A 131 7.28 19.71 -4.78
N THR A 132 6.16 20.43 -4.63
CA THR A 132 4.98 20.25 -5.48
C THR A 132 5.26 20.57 -6.93
N ASP A 133 5.94 21.69 -7.21
CA ASP A 133 6.23 22.13 -8.57
C ASP A 133 7.23 21.19 -9.24
N PHE A 134 8.17 20.66 -8.45
CA PHE A 134 9.10 19.62 -8.86
C PHE A 134 8.38 18.29 -9.16
N ALA A 135 7.68 17.71 -8.18
CA ALA A 135 7.30 16.30 -8.24
C ALA A 135 5.90 16.01 -8.82
N LYS A 136 4.95 16.95 -8.79
CA LYS A 136 3.52 16.65 -8.99
C LYS A 136 3.21 15.99 -10.33
N GLU A 137 3.62 16.60 -11.44
CA GLU A 137 3.32 16.11 -12.79
C GLU A 137 3.89 14.71 -13.01
N LYS A 138 5.17 14.51 -12.64
CA LYS A 138 5.80 13.19 -12.74
C LYS A 138 5.12 12.17 -11.83
N HIS A 139 4.74 12.56 -10.61
CA HIS A 139 4.02 11.66 -9.70
C HIS A 139 2.72 11.15 -10.32
N GLU A 140 1.91 12.05 -10.89
CA GLU A 140 0.65 11.73 -11.57
C GLU A 140 0.88 10.84 -12.80
N TYR A 141 1.89 11.17 -13.62
CA TYR A 141 2.31 10.32 -14.75
C TYR A 141 2.64 8.89 -14.30
N PHE A 142 3.45 8.72 -13.25
CA PHE A 142 3.83 7.41 -12.76
C PHE A 142 2.67 6.65 -12.13
N MET A 143 1.73 7.32 -11.45
CA MET A 143 0.51 6.68 -10.95
C MET A 143 -0.33 6.10 -12.09
N ASN A 144 -0.47 6.83 -13.19
CA ASN A 144 -1.20 6.35 -14.37
C ASN A 144 -0.48 5.19 -15.05
N GLU A 145 0.83 5.30 -15.28
CA GLU A 145 1.61 4.22 -15.90
C GLU A 145 1.60 2.94 -15.05
N CYS A 146 1.69 3.06 -13.72
CA CYS A 146 1.58 1.89 -12.83
C CYS A 146 0.23 1.19 -12.95
N THR A 147 -0.85 1.96 -13.11
CA THR A 147 -2.21 1.40 -13.23
C THR A 147 -2.36 0.50 -14.46
N ARG A 148 -1.61 0.76 -15.54
CA ARG A 148 -1.66 0.00 -16.80
C ARG A 148 -0.99 -1.39 -16.73
N PHE A 149 -0.01 -1.54 -15.82
CA PHE A 149 0.80 -2.76 -15.73
C PHE A 149 0.59 -3.53 -14.43
N CYS A 150 -0.19 -2.98 -13.48
CA CYS A 150 -0.46 -3.66 -12.23
C CYS A 150 -1.50 -4.77 -12.40
N VAL A 151 -1.44 -5.73 -11.48
CA VAL A 151 -2.40 -6.82 -11.33
C VAL A 151 -3.58 -6.35 -10.48
N PHE A 152 -3.32 -5.48 -9.51
CA PHE A 152 -4.31 -4.92 -8.60
C PHE A 152 -3.79 -3.59 -8.06
N CYS A 153 -4.68 -2.61 -7.87
CA CYS A 153 -4.35 -1.36 -7.22
C CYS A 153 -5.50 -0.83 -6.35
N VAL A 154 -5.13 -0.03 -5.36
CA VAL A 154 -6.06 0.59 -4.42
C VAL A 154 -5.61 2.00 -4.11
N ASP A 155 -6.57 2.92 -3.96
CA ASP A 155 -6.27 4.21 -3.36
C ASP A 155 -6.19 4.05 -1.84
N VAL A 156 -5.29 4.81 -1.21
CA VAL A 156 -4.92 4.66 0.19
C VAL A 156 -4.90 6.03 0.85
N SER A 157 -5.41 6.10 2.08
CA SER A 157 -5.31 7.26 2.96
C SER A 157 -4.82 6.84 4.33
N ILE A 158 -3.62 7.28 4.71
CA ILE A 158 -2.99 6.97 6.01
C ILE A 158 -2.92 8.25 6.84
N ARG A 159 -3.50 8.22 8.04
CA ARG A 159 -3.37 9.29 9.03
C ARG A 159 -2.12 9.11 9.85
N ARG A 160 -1.59 10.20 10.42
CA ARG A 160 -0.47 10.09 11.37
C ARG A 160 -0.80 9.26 12.60
N THR A 161 -2.06 9.13 12.99
CA THR A 161 -2.49 8.21 14.07
C THR A 161 -2.35 6.73 13.71
N GLY A 162 -1.96 6.39 12.47
CA GLY A 162 -1.89 5.01 11.98
C GLY A 162 -3.16 4.52 11.29
N THR A 163 -4.29 5.22 11.47
CA THR A 163 -5.55 4.86 10.83
C THR A 163 -5.37 4.89 9.31
N THR A 164 -5.65 3.76 8.68
CA THR A 164 -5.46 3.52 7.25
C THR A 164 -6.78 3.15 6.63
N GLU A 165 -7.11 3.79 5.51
CA GLU A 165 -8.27 3.48 4.68
C GLU A 165 -7.80 3.05 3.30
N ILE A 166 -8.41 2.00 2.76
CA ILE A 166 -8.08 1.39 1.47
C ILE A 166 -9.35 1.34 0.61
N PHE A 167 -9.24 1.86 -0.61
CA PHE A 167 -10.33 2.00 -1.57
C PHE A 167 -9.97 1.22 -2.84
N PRO A 168 -10.52 0.01 -3.05
CA PRO A 168 -10.23 -0.77 -4.23
C PRO A 168 -10.65 -0.09 -5.54
N VAL A 169 -9.76 -0.10 -6.53
CA VAL A 169 -10.02 0.47 -7.86
C VAL A 169 -10.47 -0.66 -8.79
N ILE A 170 -11.78 -0.73 -9.08
CA ILE A 170 -12.36 -1.79 -9.92
C ILE A 170 -12.21 -1.47 -11.43
N GLU A 171 -12.29 -0.20 -11.80
CA GLU A 171 -12.37 0.23 -13.20
C GLU A 171 -10.99 0.55 -13.77
N HIS A 172 -10.21 -0.48 -14.07
CA HIS A 172 -9.05 -0.31 -14.94
C HIS A 172 -9.13 -1.36 -16.06
N ASP A 173 -8.82 -0.93 -17.28
CA ASP A 173 -8.49 -1.81 -18.39
C ASP A 173 -7.19 -2.51 -17.99
N GLY A 174 -7.35 -3.57 -17.20
CA GLY A 174 -6.26 -4.23 -16.50
C GLY A 174 -5.19 -4.71 -17.48
N TYR A 175 -3.98 -4.82 -16.98
CA TYR A 175 -2.95 -5.58 -17.67
C TYR A 175 -3.50 -6.99 -17.97
N HIS A 176 -3.17 -7.57 -19.13
CA HIS A 176 -3.76 -8.85 -19.57
C HIS A 176 -3.58 -10.02 -18.59
N ASP A 177 -2.61 -9.93 -17.65
CA ASP A 177 -2.39 -10.92 -16.58
C ASP A 177 -3.15 -10.61 -15.26
N ALA A 178 -3.95 -9.55 -15.21
CA ALA A 178 -4.76 -9.23 -14.05
C ALA A 178 -5.82 -10.33 -13.84
N PRO A 179 -6.09 -10.75 -12.59
CA PRO A 179 -7.12 -11.73 -12.32
C PRO A 179 -8.49 -11.18 -12.74
N ASN A 180 -9.25 -12.01 -13.46
CA ASN A 180 -10.66 -11.73 -13.68
C ASN A 180 -11.38 -11.81 -12.34
N LEU A 181 -11.97 -10.71 -11.91
CA LEU A 181 -12.82 -10.72 -10.73
C LEU A 181 -14.11 -11.49 -11.04
N PRO A 182 -14.59 -12.35 -10.12
CA PRO A 182 -15.80 -13.12 -10.32
C PRO A 182 -17.02 -12.19 -10.43
N CYS A 183 -18.04 -12.67 -11.15
CA CYS A 183 -19.30 -11.95 -11.29
C CYS A 183 -20.14 -11.99 -10.00
N ASP A 184 -19.98 -13.05 -9.19
CA ASP A 184 -20.63 -13.17 -7.89
C ASP A 184 -20.13 -12.07 -6.94
N SER A 185 -21.06 -11.37 -6.29
CA SER A 185 -20.73 -10.21 -5.47
C SER A 185 -19.93 -10.59 -4.22
N LYS A 186 -20.26 -11.71 -3.57
CA LYS A 186 -19.62 -12.15 -2.33
C LYS A 186 -18.21 -12.68 -2.59
N GLU A 187 -18.06 -13.49 -3.64
CA GLU A 187 -16.75 -14.00 -4.04
C GLU A 187 -15.83 -12.85 -4.47
N ARG A 188 -16.36 -11.87 -5.22
CA ARG A 188 -15.62 -10.68 -5.61
C ARG A 188 -15.19 -9.86 -4.40
N GLU A 189 -16.10 -9.61 -3.47
CA GLU A 189 -15.80 -8.90 -2.23
C GLU A 189 -14.69 -9.60 -1.44
N HIS A 190 -14.76 -10.93 -1.33
CA HIS A 190 -13.74 -11.75 -0.66
C HIS A 190 -12.36 -11.62 -1.32
N ILE A 191 -12.29 -11.68 -2.65
CA ILE A 191 -11.02 -11.48 -3.38
C ILE A 191 -10.48 -10.06 -3.18
N LEU A 192 -11.35 -9.04 -3.27
CA LEU A 192 -10.96 -7.65 -3.01
C LEU A 192 -10.41 -7.47 -1.60
N TYR A 193 -11.04 -8.10 -0.60
CA TYR A 193 -10.55 -8.10 0.78
C TYR A 193 -9.16 -8.72 0.89
N ILE A 194 -8.94 -9.91 0.31
CA ILE A 194 -7.64 -10.58 0.40
C ILE A 194 -6.53 -9.74 -0.26
N LEU A 195 -6.77 -9.22 -1.46
CA LEU A 195 -5.78 -8.38 -2.16
C LEU A 195 -5.51 -7.08 -1.40
N SER A 196 -6.55 -6.45 -0.83
CA SER A 196 -6.42 -5.25 -0.01
C SER A 196 -5.67 -5.53 1.30
N ALA A 197 -5.88 -6.69 1.92
CA ALA A 197 -5.16 -7.11 3.11
C ALA A 197 -3.66 -7.28 2.83
N GLN A 198 -3.29 -7.85 1.68
CA GLN A 198 -1.88 -7.92 1.28
C GLN A 198 -1.25 -6.54 1.12
N ILE A 199 -1.98 -5.57 0.54
CA ILE A 199 -1.53 -4.19 0.47
C ILE A 199 -1.41 -3.57 1.87
N PHE A 200 -2.39 -3.78 2.74
CA PHE A 200 -2.34 -3.29 4.12
C PHE A 200 -1.11 -3.81 4.87
N TYR A 201 -0.81 -5.10 4.77
CA TYR A 201 0.41 -5.66 5.37
C TYR A 201 1.68 -5.06 4.77
N PHE A 202 1.70 -4.75 3.47
CA PHE A 202 2.81 -4.03 2.86
C PHE A 202 2.94 -2.61 3.41
N LEU A 203 1.85 -1.87 3.53
CA LEU A 203 1.85 -0.52 4.09
C LEU A 203 2.29 -0.53 5.55
N LYS A 204 1.86 -1.53 6.33
CA LYS A 204 2.31 -1.75 7.71
C LYS A 204 3.81 -2.00 7.76
N ASP A 205 4.31 -2.95 6.97
CA ASP A 205 5.72 -3.31 6.96
C ASP A 205 6.62 -2.13 6.58
N ILE A 206 6.22 -1.30 5.61
CA ILE A 206 7.01 -0.12 5.22
C ILE A 206 6.84 1.05 6.18
N GLY A 207 5.71 1.15 6.89
CA GLY A 207 5.37 2.28 7.77
C GLY A 207 5.78 2.10 9.23
N HIS A 208 6.04 0.85 9.64
CA HIS A 208 6.43 0.49 11.00
C HIS A 208 7.91 0.06 11.03
N ARG A 209 8.64 0.47 12.07
CA ARG A 209 10.02 0.02 12.31
C ARG A 209 10.01 -0.93 13.49
N HIS A 210 10.39 -2.18 13.25
CA HIS A 210 10.62 -3.19 14.27
C HIS A 210 11.83 -2.78 15.14
N GLN A 211 11.63 -1.93 16.14
CA GLN A 211 12.69 -1.54 17.06
C GLN A 211 12.79 -2.48 18.26
N ASN A 212 11.65 -3.02 18.73
CA ASN A 212 11.57 -3.68 20.04
C ASN A 212 10.85 -5.04 20.01
N HIS A 213 10.56 -5.60 18.84
CA HIS A 213 9.91 -6.92 18.74
C HIS A 213 10.30 -7.66 17.47
N ASP A 214 10.12 -8.97 17.52
CA ASP A 214 10.37 -9.87 16.40
C ASP A 214 9.38 -9.60 15.27
N PRO A 215 9.81 -9.51 14.00
CA PRO A 215 8.92 -9.30 12.85
C PRO A 215 7.77 -10.31 12.74
N THR A 216 7.93 -11.51 13.30
CA THR A 216 6.89 -12.55 13.31
C THR A 216 5.71 -12.21 14.22
N THR A 217 5.90 -11.34 15.22
CA THR A 217 4.81 -10.90 16.09
C THR A 217 4.00 -9.76 15.48
N ASP A 218 4.36 -9.22 14.31
CA ASP A 218 3.71 -8.04 13.72
C ASP A 218 2.33 -8.35 13.09
N THR A 219 1.84 -9.59 13.12
CA THR A 219 0.54 -9.99 12.56
C THR A 219 -0.68 -9.65 13.44
N VAL A 220 -0.54 -8.78 14.44
CA VAL A 220 -1.60 -8.56 15.44
C VAL A 220 -2.77 -7.72 14.92
N VAL A 221 -2.51 -6.86 13.94
CA VAL A 221 -3.52 -5.95 13.41
C VAL A 221 -3.92 -6.38 12.00
N ASP A 222 -5.22 -6.64 11.87
CA ASP A 222 -5.88 -7.05 10.63
C ASP A 222 -6.48 -5.86 9.86
N LEU A 223 -6.92 -6.15 8.64
CA LEU A 223 -7.76 -5.27 7.84
C LEU A 223 -9.24 -5.62 8.09
N TYR A 224 -10.12 -4.63 8.10
CA TYR A 224 -11.54 -4.80 8.33
C TYR A 224 -12.35 -4.14 7.20
N THR A 225 -13.52 -4.69 6.88
CA THR A 225 -14.49 -3.96 6.05
C THR A 225 -15.00 -2.76 6.83
N LYS A 226 -15.03 -1.59 6.20
CA LYS A 226 -15.45 -0.34 6.83
C LYS A 226 -16.97 -0.37 7.07
N GLY A 227 -17.34 -0.78 8.27
CA GLY A 227 -18.68 -0.66 8.84
C GLY A 227 -18.71 0.41 9.93
N ASP A 228 -19.17 0.04 11.13
CA ASP A 228 -19.09 0.89 12.32
C ASP A 228 -17.62 1.11 12.73
N ASN A 229 -17.26 2.37 12.97
CA ASN A 229 -15.91 2.77 13.38
C ASN A 229 -15.49 2.21 14.74
N ILE A 230 -16.42 1.88 15.63
CA ILE A 230 -16.11 1.41 16.98
C ILE A 230 -15.66 -0.06 16.95
N GLU A 231 -16.37 -0.91 16.20
CA GLU A 231 -16.19 -2.36 16.23
C GLU A 231 -14.77 -2.78 15.83
N TRP A 232 -14.28 -2.32 14.67
CA TRP A 232 -12.96 -2.71 14.18
C TRP A 232 -11.82 -2.18 15.07
N ARG A 233 -12.00 -1.01 15.69
CA ARG A 233 -11.03 -0.43 16.63
C ARG A 233 -10.95 -1.25 17.91
N MET A 234 -12.10 -1.65 18.45
CA MET A 234 -12.16 -2.52 19.62
C MET A 234 -11.52 -3.87 19.33
N SER A 235 -11.83 -4.48 18.18
CA SER A 235 -11.20 -5.73 17.73
C SER A 235 -9.67 -5.59 17.62
N SER A 236 -9.19 -4.48 17.05
CA SER A 236 -7.74 -4.20 16.97
C SER A 236 -7.11 -4.09 18.37
N LEU A 237 -7.74 -3.37 19.29
CA LEU A 237 -7.27 -3.23 20.68
C LEU A 237 -7.25 -4.56 21.43
N TYR A 238 -8.30 -5.37 21.29
CA TYR A 238 -8.37 -6.69 21.91
C TYR A 238 -7.29 -7.63 21.38
N ASN A 239 -7.02 -7.62 20.07
CA ASN A 239 -5.96 -8.42 19.47
C ASN A 239 -4.59 -8.03 20.01
N ILE A 240 -4.33 -6.73 20.17
CA ILE A 240 -3.08 -6.21 20.77
C ILE A 240 -2.97 -6.65 22.23
N TYR A 241 -4.02 -6.45 23.02
CA TYR A 241 -4.03 -6.80 24.44
C TYR A 241 -3.77 -8.30 24.68
N ARG A 242 -4.39 -9.18 23.88
CA ARG A 242 -4.20 -10.64 23.94
C ARG A 242 -2.77 -11.11 23.62
N LYS A 243 -1.94 -10.27 23.01
CA LYS A 243 -0.55 -10.61 22.68
C LYS A 243 0.45 -10.07 23.70
N VAL A 244 0.03 -9.13 24.53
CA VAL A 244 0.87 -8.51 25.57
C VAL A 244 0.79 -9.27 26.89
N ILE A 245 -0.35 -9.91 27.19
CA ILE A 245 -0.55 -10.81 28.35
C ILE A 245 -0.24 -12.24 27.95
#